data_AF-A0A9P0PQM9-F1
#
_entry.id   AF-A0A9P0PQM9-F1
#
_cell.length_a   1.000
_cell.length_b   1.000
_cell.length_c   1.000
_cell.angle_alpha   90.00
_cell.angle_beta   90.00
_cell.angle_gamma   90.00
#
_symmetry.space_group_name_H-M   'P 1'
#
loop_
_entity.id
_entity.type
_entity.pdbx_description
1 polymer ?
#
loop_
_entity_poly.entity_id
_entity_poly.type
_entity_poly.pdbx_seq_one_letter_code
_entity_poly.pdbx_strand_id
1 'polypeptide(L)'
;MIMKDIVCFMPVLWASVSCARILGIFHIPSFSHQLVYQAIWKQLSLRGHQVMAVTTHPLQDPELTNLTEIDMGEVISTAINQTSIPEIMSKEVPLLSLVHNLFQVQYKIAEAVLSDKRFIDVYNATDAGFDLILAEACTLPTLYAVAAKFKVPFIGISSYGVWAGVHYAMGNPHPTSLYSEMWSTFRYPMAFSERLRNTFYYIWTRYYLNFEALPKCDQIARKYLGNDLPYIQDIEKNMSLLLLTTNPILYEPRPNVPTVISMEQMHIKPVKPLPKDLKQFLDSAKEGAVYFSLGSNVKSINIPEKLRKLLIEAFAELPYKVLWKFEDDNLPGKPKNVFIGKWIPQQDVLAHPNVKVFVTQCGLQSIEEAISRGVPMVGMPFIADQTRNIRRLSEEGAAIGLDHTTVTKEEFKNAIIEVISNPKYKENVKRLADIWVDHPLPSLNRTIWWIEYVIRHKGTKHLRSPTADVSWFEYLLVDVILVLLLAISLVIFVLYKTVKFILTRICGGAKIKQN
;
A
#
# COMPACT_ATOMS: atom_id res chain seq x y z
N MET A 1 -8.09 -32.26 -69.37
CA MET A 1 -9.30 -32.26 -68.52
C MET A 1 -9.06 -33.33 -67.46
N ILE A 2 -8.63 -33.06 -66.23
CA ILE A 2 -9.25 -32.23 -65.19
C ILE A 2 -8.13 -31.83 -64.21
N MET A 3 -7.99 -30.52 -63.95
CA MET A 3 -7.22 -29.97 -62.83
C MET A 3 -8.10 -30.07 -61.59
N LYS A 4 -7.61 -30.69 -60.51
CA LYS A 4 -8.30 -30.71 -59.21
C LYS A 4 -7.75 -29.56 -58.38
N ASP A 5 -8.54 -28.49 -58.26
CA ASP A 5 -8.29 -27.39 -57.35
C ASP A 5 -8.56 -27.84 -55.91
N ILE A 6 -7.52 -27.81 -55.08
CA ILE A 6 -7.62 -27.94 -53.62
C ILE A 6 -7.80 -26.53 -53.08
N VAL A 7 -9.03 -26.18 -52.69
CA VAL A 7 -9.33 -24.95 -51.96
C VAL A 7 -8.98 -25.16 -50.49
N CYS A 8 -7.88 -24.57 -50.05
CA CYS A 8 -7.50 -24.49 -48.64
C CYS A 8 -8.41 -23.48 -47.92
N PHE A 9 -9.39 -23.97 -47.13
CA PHE A 9 -10.09 -23.14 -46.15
C PHE A 9 -9.17 -22.92 -44.94
N MET A 10 -8.54 -21.75 -44.83
CA MET A 10 -8.00 -21.27 -43.56
C MET A 10 -9.19 -20.80 -42.69
N PRO A 11 -9.45 -21.41 -41.52
CA PRO A 11 -10.41 -20.84 -40.60
C PRO A 11 -9.80 -19.56 -40.02
N VAL A 12 -10.35 -18.41 -40.41
CA VAL A 12 -10.11 -17.15 -39.72
C VAL A 12 -10.70 -17.34 -38.32
N LEU A 13 -9.85 -17.66 -37.35
CA LEU A 13 -10.19 -17.57 -35.93
C LEU A 13 -10.43 -16.09 -35.64
N TRP A 14 -11.70 -15.68 -35.70
CA TRP A 14 -12.13 -14.40 -35.14
C TRP A 14 -11.96 -14.52 -33.62
N ALA A 15 -10.77 -14.20 -33.12
CA ALA A 15 -10.62 -13.88 -31.72
C ALA A 15 -11.47 -12.64 -31.48
N SER A 16 -12.60 -12.80 -30.79
CA SER A 16 -13.38 -11.68 -30.30
C SER A 16 -12.53 -10.92 -29.28
N VAL A 17 -11.79 -9.91 -29.74
CA VAL A 17 -11.05 -9.01 -28.85
C VAL A 17 -12.09 -8.11 -28.18
N SER A 18 -12.42 -8.42 -26.93
CA SER A 18 -13.31 -7.59 -26.12
C SER A 18 -12.54 -6.35 -25.67
N CYS A 19 -12.68 -5.26 -26.42
CA CYS A 19 -12.23 -3.94 -25.98
C CYS A 19 -13.19 -3.42 -24.89
N ALA A 20 -12.64 -2.85 -23.82
CA ALA A 20 -13.41 -2.30 -22.70
C ALA A 20 -12.99 -0.85 -22.48
N ARG A 21 -13.92 -0.04 -22.00
CA ARG A 21 -13.71 1.35 -21.59
C ARG A 21 -13.45 1.38 -20.08
N ILE A 22 -12.24 1.74 -19.67
CA ILE A 22 -11.79 1.66 -18.28
C ILE A 22 -11.46 3.07 -17.80
N LEU A 23 -12.03 3.46 -16.65
CA LEU A 23 -11.68 4.69 -15.95
C LEU A 23 -10.79 4.36 -14.75
N GLY A 24 -9.57 4.87 -14.73
CA GLY A 24 -8.64 4.81 -13.62
C GLY A 24 -8.61 6.10 -12.83
N ILE A 25 -8.74 6.04 -11.50
CA ILE A 25 -8.67 7.21 -10.60
C ILE A 25 -7.56 6.99 -9.59
N PHE A 26 -6.43 7.68 -9.78
CA PHE A 26 -5.18 7.50 -9.03
C PHE A 26 -4.67 8.86 -8.53
N HIS A 27 -5.27 9.33 -7.44
CA HIS A 27 -5.19 10.71 -6.97
C HIS A 27 -4.03 11.00 -6.02
N ILE A 28 -3.28 10.01 -5.52
CA ILE A 28 -2.20 10.31 -4.58
C ILE A 28 -1.02 10.98 -5.32
N PRO A 29 -0.59 12.19 -4.90
CA PRO A 29 0.47 12.95 -5.57
C PRO A 29 1.86 12.46 -5.18
N SER A 30 2.10 11.16 -5.28
CA SER A 30 3.40 10.54 -5.00
C SER A 30 3.87 9.76 -6.22
N PHE A 31 5.02 10.14 -6.76
CA PHE A 31 5.63 9.47 -7.91
C PHE A 31 5.76 7.95 -7.70
N SER A 32 6.14 7.52 -6.48
CA SER A 32 6.30 6.10 -6.16
C SER A 32 5.00 5.30 -6.24
N HIS A 33 3.85 5.92 -5.96
CA HIS A 33 2.55 5.27 -6.12
C HIS A 33 2.21 5.12 -7.59
N GLN A 34 2.36 6.22 -8.33
CA GLN A 34 1.97 6.28 -9.74
C GLN A 34 2.74 5.29 -10.60
N LEU A 35 4.02 5.03 -10.31
CA LEU A 35 4.82 4.01 -11.02
C LEU A 35 4.17 2.62 -11.05
N VAL A 36 3.49 2.23 -9.97
CA VAL A 36 2.79 0.93 -9.89
C VAL A 36 1.59 0.92 -10.81
N TYR A 37 0.76 1.96 -10.75
CA TYR A 37 -0.49 2.04 -11.51
C TYR A 37 -0.24 2.25 -13.01
N GLN A 38 0.80 3.00 -13.36
CA GLN A 38 1.25 3.22 -14.74
C GLN A 38 1.50 1.92 -15.49
N ALA A 39 2.09 0.92 -14.84
CA ALA A 39 2.32 -0.39 -15.46
C ALA A 39 1.00 -1.08 -15.84
N ILE A 40 -0.03 -0.93 -15.01
CA ILE A 40 -1.35 -1.54 -15.21
C ILE A 40 -2.08 -0.87 -16.37
N TRP A 41 -2.26 0.45 -16.35
CA TRP A 41 -3.03 1.12 -17.40
C TRP A 41 -2.29 1.14 -18.73
N LYS A 42 -0.95 1.18 -18.73
CA LYS A 42 -0.15 0.99 -19.95
C LYS A 42 -0.43 -0.37 -20.57
N GLN A 43 -0.40 -1.43 -19.77
CA GLN A 43 -0.62 -2.78 -20.28
C GLN A 43 -2.07 -3.00 -20.75
N LEU A 44 -3.05 -2.40 -20.08
CA LEU A 44 -4.45 -2.42 -20.56
C LEU A 44 -4.60 -1.72 -21.91
N SER A 45 -3.96 -0.55 -22.08
CA SER A 45 -3.96 0.20 -23.35
C SER A 45 -3.31 -0.60 -24.49
N LEU A 46 -2.14 -1.22 -24.22
CA LEU A 46 -1.43 -2.08 -25.18
C LEU A 46 -2.22 -3.33 -25.58
N ARG A 47 -3.15 -3.79 -24.73
CA ARG A 47 -4.06 -4.91 -25.01
C ARG A 47 -5.34 -4.49 -25.74
N GLY A 48 -5.45 -3.22 -26.11
CA GLY A 48 -6.53 -2.69 -26.92
C GLY A 48 -7.70 -2.09 -26.15
N HIS A 49 -7.65 -2.04 -24.81
CA HIS A 49 -8.67 -1.35 -24.01
C HIS A 49 -8.55 0.17 -24.16
N GLN A 50 -9.69 0.87 -24.14
CA GLN A 50 -9.73 2.32 -24.03
C GLN A 50 -9.59 2.70 -22.56
N VAL A 51 -8.50 3.36 -22.20
CA VAL A 51 -8.20 3.68 -20.81
C VAL A 51 -8.16 5.19 -20.63
N MET A 52 -8.96 5.69 -19.68
CA MET A 52 -8.86 7.05 -19.20
C MET A 52 -8.27 7.03 -17.79
N ALA A 53 -7.12 7.68 -17.58
CA ALA A 53 -6.45 7.75 -16.29
C ALA A 53 -6.50 9.16 -15.73
N VAL A 54 -7.16 9.34 -14.59
CA VAL A 54 -7.05 10.52 -13.74
C VAL A 54 -5.86 10.28 -12.82
N THR A 55 -4.75 10.99 -13.06
CA THR A 55 -3.46 10.73 -12.41
C THR A 55 -2.74 12.03 -12.07
N THR A 56 -1.83 11.97 -11.11
CA THR A 56 -0.93 13.10 -10.77
C THR A 56 0.39 13.07 -11.52
N HIS A 57 0.71 11.97 -12.21
CA HIS A 57 1.96 11.78 -12.93
C HIS A 57 1.67 11.04 -14.26
N PRO A 58 1.22 11.76 -15.31
CA PRO A 58 0.94 11.15 -16.60
C PRO A 58 2.21 10.55 -17.23
N LEU A 59 2.05 9.48 -18.01
CA LEU A 59 3.12 8.86 -18.79
C LEU A 59 3.52 9.70 -19.99
N GLN A 60 2.55 10.36 -20.63
CA GLN A 60 2.73 11.14 -21.86
C GLN A 60 3.41 10.33 -22.98
N ASP A 61 3.08 9.04 -23.08
CA ASP A 61 3.64 8.13 -24.08
C ASP A 61 2.85 8.23 -25.39
N PRO A 62 3.40 8.82 -26.47
CA PRO A 62 2.67 9.05 -27.71
C PRO A 62 2.32 7.77 -28.46
N GLU A 63 2.93 6.63 -28.12
CA GLU A 63 2.62 5.33 -28.72
C GLU A 63 1.32 4.72 -28.18
N LEU A 64 0.82 5.20 -27.03
CA LEU A 64 -0.39 4.68 -26.38
C LEU A 64 -1.65 5.40 -26.87
N THR A 65 -2.07 5.13 -28.10
CA THR A 65 -3.21 5.81 -28.75
C THR A 65 -4.56 5.59 -28.07
N ASN A 66 -4.69 4.54 -27.26
CA ASN A 66 -5.91 4.22 -26.51
C ASN A 66 -5.89 4.71 -25.06
N LEU A 67 -4.88 5.51 -24.68
CA LEU A 67 -4.74 6.08 -23.34
C LEU A 67 -5.02 7.58 -23.36
N THR A 68 -5.98 8.01 -22.55
CA THR A 68 -6.24 9.42 -22.26
C THR A 68 -5.85 9.71 -20.81
N GLU A 69 -5.00 10.70 -20.57
CA GLU A 69 -4.55 11.04 -19.23
C GLU A 69 -5.07 12.44 -18.83
N ILE A 70 -5.71 12.52 -17.66
CA ILE A 70 -6.12 13.78 -17.03
C ILE A 70 -5.13 14.05 -15.89
N ASP A 71 -4.25 15.02 -16.10
CA ASP A 71 -3.25 15.42 -15.12
C ASP A 71 -3.86 16.26 -13.99
N MET A 72 -3.84 15.71 -12.78
CA MET A 72 -4.31 16.31 -11.54
C MET A 72 -3.16 16.74 -10.61
N GLY A 73 -1.90 16.65 -11.05
CA GLY A 73 -0.73 16.92 -10.22
C GLY A 73 -0.74 18.33 -9.62
N GLU A 74 -0.88 19.34 -10.47
CA GLU A 74 -0.92 20.74 -10.04
C GLU A 74 -2.16 21.04 -9.18
N VAL A 75 -3.34 20.61 -9.64
CA VAL A 75 -4.63 20.79 -8.95
C VAL A 75 -4.58 20.28 -7.52
N ILE A 76 -4.07 19.05 -7.34
CA ILE A 76 -3.96 18.42 -6.03
C ILE A 76 -2.88 19.10 -5.20
N SER A 77 -1.72 19.41 -5.78
CA SER A 77 -0.63 20.06 -5.04
C SER A 77 -1.04 21.41 -4.44
N THR A 78 -1.84 22.18 -5.18
CA THR A 78 -2.43 23.45 -4.74
C THR A 78 -3.45 23.24 -3.63
N ALA A 79 -4.27 22.18 -3.71
CA ALA A 79 -5.30 21.90 -2.71
C ALA A 79 -4.75 21.50 -1.33
N ILE A 80 -3.61 20.80 -1.28
CA ILE A 80 -3.09 20.21 -0.04
C ILE A 80 -2.04 21.06 0.68
N ASN A 81 -1.48 22.10 0.06
CA ASN A 81 -0.34 22.90 0.54
C ASN A 81 0.86 22.02 0.98
N GLN A 82 1.97 22.01 0.20
CA GLN A 82 3.13 21.12 0.37
C GLN A 82 3.83 21.13 1.76
N THR A 83 3.41 21.97 2.70
CA THR A 83 4.00 22.19 4.02
C THR A 83 3.96 20.98 4.96
N SER A 84 3.16 19.94 4.69
CA SER A 84 2.90 18.86 5.65
C SER A 84 4.06 17.87 5.84
N ILE A 85 4.85 17.54 4.81
CA ILE A 85 5.89 16.50 4.92
C ILE A 85 7.08 16.95 5.79
N PRO A 86 7.65 18.16 5.62
CA PRO A 86 8.70 18.66 6.51
C PRO A 86 8.25 18.76 7.98
N GLU A 87 6.98 19.09 8.23
CA GLU A 87 6.41 19.12 9.58
C GLU A 87 6.31 17.73 10.21
N ILE A 88 5.88 16.73 9.42
CA ILE A 88 5.83 15.32 9.86
C ILE A 88 7.24 14.79 10.18
N MET A 89 8.26 15.19 9.40
CA MET A 89 9.64 14.79 9.63
C MET A 89 10.30 15.47 10.84
N SER A 90 9.78 16.61 11.31
CA SER A 90 10.43 17.44 12.34
C SER A 90 9.79 17.34 13.72
N LYS A 91 8.62 16.71 13.85
CA LYS A 91 7.89 16.57 15.12
C LYS A 91 7.41 15.14 15.33
N GLU A 92 7.55 14.63 16.55
CA GLU A 92 6.81 13.44 16.99
C GLU A 92 5.32 13.77 17.02
N VAL A 93 4.62 13.52 15.92
CA VAL A 93 3.17 13.71 15.84
C VAL A 93 2.47 12.51 16.50
N PRO A 94 1.61 12.71 17.51
CA PRO A 94 0.84 11.62 18.08
C PRO A 94 0.03 10.87 17.00
N LEU A 95 -0.01 9.54 17.09
CA LEU A 95 -0.60 8.68 16.05
C LEU A 95 -2.05 9.06 15.71
N LEU A 96 -2.87 9.43 16.70
CA LEU A 96 -4.27 9.83 16.47
C LEU A 96 -4.37 11.11 15.63
N SER A 97 -3.51 12.10 15.93
CA SER A 97 -3.45 13.36 15.19
C SER A 97 -2.94 13.15 13.77
N LEU A 98 -1.96 12.25 13.58
CA LEU A 98 -1.47 11.86 12.27
C LEU A 98 -2.61 11.31 11.40
N VAL A 99 -3.41 10.39 11.93
CA VAL A 99 -4.58 9.81 11.23
C VAL A 99 -5.57 10.88 10.83
N HIS A 100 -5.95 11.74 11.78
CA HIS A 100 -6.90 12.81 11.53
C HIS A 100 -6.42 13.72 10.39
N ASN A 101 -5.16 14.15 10.44
CA ASN A 101 -4.56 15.00 9.42
C ASN A 101 -4.51 14.32 8.04
N LEU A 102 -4.16 13.04 8.00
CA LEU A 102 -4.18 12.26 6.76
C LEU A 102 -5.58 12.21 6.16
N PHE A 103 -6.63 12.03 6.95
CA PHE A 103 -8.01 12.01 6.45
C PHE A 103 -8.44 13.38 5.94
N GLN A 104 -8.08 14.47 6.64
CA GLN A 104 -8.34 15.83 6.16
C GLN A 104 -7.68 16.12 4.81
N VAL A 105 -6.44 15.67 4.61
CA VAL A 105 -5.75 15.76 3.32
C VAL A 105 -6.50 14.95 2.27
N GLN A 106 -6.93 13.72 2.57
CA GLN A 106 -7.68 12.90 1.61
C GLN A 106 -9.03 13.53 1.21
N TYR A 107 -9.75 14.19 2.14
CA TYR A 107 -10.97 14.92 1.78
C TYR A 107 -10.68 16.04 0.79
N LYS A 108 -9.64 16.86 1.05
CA LYS A 108 -9.25 17.95 0.15
C LYS A 108 -8.85 17.44 -1.23
N ILE A 109 -8.12 16.33 -1.30
CA ILE A 109 -7.77 15.71 -2.58
C ILE A 109 -9.03 15.25 -3.32
N ALA A 110 -9.95 14.56 -2.64
CA ALA A 110 -11.18 14.09 -3.27
C ALA A 110 -12.04 15.25 -3.78
N GLU A 111 -12.18 16.34 -3.01
CA GLU A 111 -12.88 17.54 -3.46
C GLU A 111 -12.18 18.20 -4.65
N ALA A 112 -10.85 18.29 -4.65
CA ALA A 112 -10.09 18.87 -5.75
C ALA A 112 -10.28 18.07 -7.05
N VAL A 113 -10.24 16.73 -6.97
CA VAL A 113 -10.50 15.86 -8.14
C VAL A 113 -11.94 16.01 -8.62
N LEU A 114 -12.92 15.97 -7.72
CA LEU A 114 -14.34 16.03 -8.06
C LEU A 114 -14.81 17.40 -8.54
N SER A 115 -14.07 18.47 -8.23
CA SER A 115 -14.39 19.84 -8.67
C SER A 115 -13.64 20.29 -9.92
N ASP A 116 -12.67 19.50 -10.41
CA ASP A 116 -11.94 19.82 -11.64
C ASP A 116 -12.86 19.67 -12.86
N LYS A 117 -13.01 20.76 -13.63
CA LYS A 117 -13.92 20.81 -14.79
C LYS A 117 -13.72 19.65 -15.76
N ARG A 118 -12.47 19.23 -16.01
CA ARG A 118 -12.17 18.12 -16.95
C ARG A 118 -12.76 16.82 -16.44
N PHE A 119 -12.76 16.60 -15.12
CA PHE A 119 -13.37 15.40 -14.52
C PHE A 119 -14.88 15.52 -14.37
N ILE A 120 -15.40 16.73 -14.11
CA ILE A 120 -16.85 17.01 -14.17
C ILE A 120 -17.42 16.60 -15.52
N ASP A 121 -16.76 16.99 -16.60
CA ASP A 121 -17.18 16.64 -17.96
C ASP A 121 -17.20 15.12 -18.18
N VAL A 122 -16.27 14.37 -17.57
CA VAL A 122 -16.23 12.90 -17.62
C VAL A 122 -17.42 12.27 -16.91
N TYR A 123 -17.69 12.62 -15.65
CA TYR A 123 -18.75 11.96 -14.87
C TYR A 123 -20.17 12.46 -15.18
N ASN A 124 -20.30 13.54 -15.97
CA ASN A 124 -21.57 14.04 -16.49
C ASN A 124 -21.84 13.66 -17.96
N ALA A 125 -20.85 13.13 -18.69
CA ALA A 125 -21.04 12.72 -20.08
C ALA A 125 -22.00 11.53 -20.17
N THR A 126 -23.20 11.75 -20.73
CA THR A 126 -24.26 10.73 -20.86
C THR A 126 -23.94 9.62 -21.85
N ASP A 127 -23.06 9.90 -22.82
CA ASP A 127 -22.78 9.00 -23.95
C ASP A 127 -21.46 8.22 -23.77
N ALA A 128 -20.70 8.54 -22.73
CA ALA A 128 -19.41 7.95 -22.42
C ALA A 128 -19.52 6.95 -21.27
N GLY A 129 -20.12 5.78 -21.52
CA GLY A 129 -20.12 4.68 -20.55
C GLY A 129 -18.71 4.15 -20.26
N PHE A 130 -18.51 3.59 -19.07
CA PHE A 130 -17.34 2.78 -18.72
C PHE A 130 -17.81 1.36 -18.40
N ASP A 131 -16.95 0.36 -18.61
CA ASP A 131 -17.20 -1.03 -18.25
C ASP A 131 -16.62 -1.38 -16.87
N LEU A 132 -15.61 -0.63 -16.43
CA LEU A 132 -14.88 -0.85 -15.19
C LEU A 132 -14.28 0.44 -14.66
N ILE A 133 -14.27 0.60 -13.34
CA ILE A 133 -13.45 1.59 -12.64
C ILE A 133 -12.29 0.92 -11.90
N LEU A 134 -11.09 1.46 -12.07
CA LEU A 134 -9.93 1.19 -11.22
C LEU A 134 -9.78 2.38 -10.27
N ALA A 135 -9.72 2.14 -8.97
CA ALA A 135 -9.58 3.20 -7.98
C ALA A 135 -8.36 2.93 -7.09
N GLU A 136 -7.58 3.98 -6.83
CA GLU A 136 -6.50 3.92 -5.85
C GLU A 136 -7.07 3.62 -4.45
N ALA A 137 -6.78 2.41 -3.95
CA ALA A 137 -7.22 1.92 -2.66
C ALA A 137 -6.20 2.27 -1.58
N CYS A 138 -6.36 3.44 -0.98
CA CYS A 138 -5.41 3.97 0.00
C CYS A 138 -6.06 4.01 1.38
N THR A 139 -6.87 5.05 1.65
CA THR A 139 -7.37 5.34 3.00
C THR A 139 -8.88 5.52 3.08
N LEU A 140 -9.49 6.25 2.13
CA LEU A 140 -10.90 6.63 2.22
C LEU A 140 -11.64 6.38 0.89
N PRO A 141 -12.91 5.94 0.93
CA PRO A 141 -13.63 5.46 -0.24
C PRO A 141 -14.32 6.55 -1.08
N THR A 142 -14.10 7.85 -0.81
CA THR A 142 -14.86 8.95 -1.45
C THR A 142 -14.92 8.84 -2.98
N LEU A 143 -13.78 8.54 -3.62
CA LEU A 143 -13.70 8.45 -5.08
C LEU A 143 -14.25 7.13 -5.65
N TYR A 144 -14.52 6.12 -4.81
CA TYR A 144 -15.21 4.90 -5.25
C TYR A 144 -16.66 5.19 -5.65
N ALA A 145 -17.25 6.29 -5.14
CA ALA A 145 -18.60 6.71 -5.50
C ALA A 145 -18.79 6.98 -7.00
N VAL A 146 -17.70 7.24 -7.73
CA VAL A 146 -17.74 7.36 -9.19
C VAL A 146 -18.20 6.05 -9.83
N ALA A 147 -17.86 4.89 -9.25
CA ALA A 147 -18.33 3.59 -9.76
C ALA A 147 -19.85 3.42 -9.60
N ALA A 148 -20.40 3.90 -8.48
CA ALA A 148 -21.84 3.92 -8.26
C ALA A 148 -22.55 4.90 -9.20
N LYS A 149 -21.95 6.07 -9.50
CA LYS A 149 -22.48 7.02 -10.48
C LYS A 149 -22.63 6.39 -11.87
N PHE A 150 -21.64 5.64 -12.32
CA PHE A 150 -21.67 4.93 -13.60
C PHE A 150 -22.38 3.57 -13.54
N LYS A 151 -22.73 3.08 -12.33
CA LYS A 151 -23.37 1.77 -12.09
C LYS A 151 -22.56 0.59 -12.64
N VAL A 152 -21.24 0.63 -12.45
CA VAL A 152 -20.27 -0.35 -12.98
C VAL A 152 -19.45 -0.98 -11.85
N PRO A 153 -18.91 -2.20 -12.04
CA PRO A 153 -17.99 -2.77 -11.06
C PRO A 153 -16.73 -1.91 -10.90
N PHE A 154 -16.08 -2.04 -9.75
CA PHE A 154 -14.77 -1.41 -9.54
C PHE A 154 -13.79 -2.32 -8.81
N ILE A 155 -12.51 -2.06 -9.06
CA ILE A 155 -11.37 -2.73 -8.44
C ILE A 155 -10.57 -1.68 -7.67
N GLY A 156 -10.30 -1.96 -6.40
CA GLY A 156 -9.38 -1.19 -5.59
C GLY A 156 -7.93 -1.64 -5.86
N ILE A 157 -7.01 -0.70 -6.04
CA ILE A 157 -5.60 -0.97 -6.30
C ILE A 157 -4.75 -0.17 -5.31
N SER A 158 -3.96 -0.84 -4.47
CA SER A 158 -3.01 -0.18 -3.57
C SER A 158 -1.58 -0.44 -3.98
N SER A 159 -0.80 0.62 -4.16
CA SER A 159 0.65 0.54 -4.36
C SER A 159 1.42 0.16 -3.09
N TYR A 160 0.72 -0.09 -1.98
CA TYR A 160 1.27 -0.61 -0.73
C TYR A 160 0.20 -1.48 -0.01
N GLY A 161 0.32 -1.70 1.30
CA GLY A 161 -0.77 -2.26 2.10
C GLY A 161 -2.04 -1.39 2.13
N VAL A 162 -3.03 -1.78 2.93
CA VAL A 162 -4.24 -0.98 3.16
C VAL A 162 -4.58 -0.92 4.64
N TRP A 163 -5.43 0.02 5.01
CA TRP A 163 -5.99 0.08 6.36
C TRP A 163 -6.91 -1.13 6.64
N ALA A 164 -7.04 -1.53 7.91
CA ALA A 164 -8.06 -2.47 8.36
C ALA A 164 -9.51 -2.21 7.87
N GLY A 165 -9.91 -0.96 7.55
CA GLY A 165 -11.25 -0.64 7.06
C GLY A 165 -11.50 -1.25 5.68
N VAL A 166 -10.52 -1.16 4.79
CA VAL A 166 -10.56 -1.79 3.46
C VAL A 166 -10.52 -3.31 3.60
N HIS A 167 -9.70 -3.85 4.51
CA HIS A 167 -9.72 -5.28 4.80
C HIS A 167 -11.09 -5.76 5.30
N TYR A 168 -11.73 -5.00 6.18
CA TYR A 168 -13.07 -5.29 6.67
C TYR A 168 -14.12 -5.23 5.55
N ALA A 169 -14.03 -4.25 4.66
CA ALA A 169 -14.91 -4.14 3.49
C ALA A 169 -14.80 -5.34 2.54
N MET A 170 -13.60 -5.92 2.41
CA MET A 170 -13.38 -7.16 1.65
C MET A 170 -13.81 -8.42 2.42
N GLY A 171 -14.03 -8.34 3.74
CA GLY A 171 -14.34 -9.50 4.58
C GLY A 171 -13.11 -10.25 5.12
N ASN A 172 -11.92 -9.64 5.06
CA ASN A 172 -10.73 -10.19 5.72
C ASN A 172 -10.86 -10.05 7.24
N PRO A 173 -10.48 -11.07 8.03
CA PRO A 173 -10.41 -10.94 9.47
C PRO A 173 -9.22 -10.06 9.86
N HIS A 174 -9.39 -9.27 10.93
CA HIS A 174 -8.35 -8.39 11.46
C HIS A 174 -8.21 -8.54 12.99
N PRO A 175 -7.77 -9.71 13.49
CA PRO A 175 -7.52 -9.88 14.92
C PRO A 175 -6.41 -8.93 15.38
N THR A 176 -6.72 -8.05 16.33
CA THR A 176 -5.80 -7.04 16.90
C THR A 176 -4.65 -7.65 17.70
N SER A 177 -4.69 -8.97 17.96
CA SER A 177 -3.61 -9.74 18.57
C SER A 177 -2.49 -10.13 17.59
N LEU A 178 -2.76 -10.09 16.28
CA LEU A 178 -1.83 -10.48 15.23
C LEU A 178 -1.49 -9.29 14.32
N TYR A 179 -2.50 -8.50 13.98
CA TYR A 179 -2.35 -7.39 13.04
C TYR A 179 -2.52 -6.07 13.74
N SER A 180 -1.60 -5.15 13.48
CA SER A 180 -1.79 -3.75 13.83
C SER A 180 -2.39 -2.99 12.68
N GLU A 181 -2.88 -1.80 13.02
CA GLU A 181 -3.23 -0.81 12.04
C GLU A 181 -2.01 -0.32 11.24
N MET A 182 -2.27 0.17 10.03
CA MET A 182 -1.25 0.41 9.01
C MET A 182 -0.11 1.34 9.47
N TRP A 183 -0.43 2.41 10.20
CA TRP A 183 0.56 3.39 10.71
C TRP A 183 0.99 3.16 12.15
N SER A 184 0.54 2.06 12.76
CA SER A 184 1.08 1.60 14.03
C SER A 184 2.45 0.95 13.83
N THR A 185 3.31 1.03 14.84
CA THR A 185 4.63 0.37 14.88
C THR A 185 4.59 -1.01 15.53
N PHE A 186 3.46 -1.42 16.13
CA PHE A 186 3.33 -2.72 16.81
C PHE A 186 3.30 -3.89 15.83
N ARG A 187 4.05 -4.96 16.09
CA ARG A 187 4.17 -6.10 15.16
C ARG A 187 4.18 -7.41 15.91
N TYR A 188 3.68 -8.46 15.29
CA TYR A 188 3.72 -9.80 15.88
C TYR A 188 5.17 -10.33 15.93
N PRO A 189 5.59 -10.99 17.03
CA PRO A 189 4.85 -11.20 18.27
C PRO A 189 4.77 -9.92 19.13
N MET A 190 3.56 -9.57 19.58
CA MET A 190 3.31 -8.41 20.44
C MET A 190 3.28 -8.81 21.92
N ALA A 191 3.92 -8.01 22.77
CA ALA A 191 3.73 -8.08 24.22
C ALA A 191 2.28 -7.71 24.62
N PHE A 192 1.87 -8.07 25.84
CA PHE A 192 0.51 -7.78 26.30
C PHE A 192 0.17 -6.28 26.25
N SER A 193 1.09 -5.41 26.66
CA SER A 193 0.91 -3.94 26.63
C SER A 193 0.78 -3.39 25.21
N GLU A 194 1.47 -4.00 24.24
CA GLU A 194 1.33 -3.66 22.81
C GLU A 194 -0.02 -4.11 22.27
N ARG A 195 -0.46 -5.34 22.58
CA ARG A 195 -1.79 -5.83 22.20
C ARG A 195 -2.91 -4.96 22.79
N LEU A 196 -2.77 -4.54 24.04
CA LEU A 196 -3.73 -3.66 24.71
C LEU A 196 -3.81 -2.31 23.99
N ARG A 197 -2.68 -1.63 23.74
CA ARG A 197 -2.63 -0.36 23.01
C ARG A 197 -3.12 -0.48 21.57
N ASN A 198 -2.74 -1.55 20.86
CA ASN A 198 -3.20 -1.83 19.52
C ASN A 198 -4.73 -2.01 19.46
N THR A 199 -5.30 -2.69 20.46
CA THR A 199 -6.75 -2.90 20.57
C THR A 199 -7.50 -1.59 20.85
N PHE A 200 -7.00 -0.75 21.76
CA PHE A 200 -7.60 0.58 21.98
C PHE A 200 -7.53 1.47 20.73
N TYR A 201 -6.40 1.45 20.03
CA TYR A 201 -6.26 2.18 18.77
C TYR A 201 -7.23 1.65 17.72
N TYR A 202 -7.35 0.33 17.55
CA TYR A 202 -8.35 -0.26 16.67
C TYR A 202 -9.79 0.16 17.02
N ILE A 203 -10.18 0.15 18.30
CA ILE A 203 -11.52 0.60 18.72
C ILE A 203 -11.75 2.07 18.35
N TRP A 204 -10.79 2.93 18.66
CA TRP A 204 -10.88 4.36 18.33
C TRP A 204 -10.97 4.59 16.82
N THR A 205 -10.15 3.91 16.02
CA THR A 205 -10.15 4.05 14.55
C THR A 205 -11.47 3.57 13.95
N ARG A 206 -12.05 2.47 14.46
CA ARG A 206 -13.38 1.99 14.05
C ARG A 206 -14.47 3.00 14.40
N TYR A 207 -14.43 3.58 15.59
CA TYR A 207 -15.35 4.65 15.96
C TYR A 207 -15.22 5.85 15.00
N TYR A 208 -14.00 6.38 14.84
CA TYR A 208 -13.74 7.53 13.99
C TYR A 208 -14.15 7.28 12.53
N LEU A 209 -13.85 6.10 11.98
CA LEU A 209 -14.23 5.74 10.61
C LEU A 209 -15.75 5.75 10.41
N ASN A 210 -16.51 5.09 11.29
CA ASN A 210 -17.95 4.90 11.10
C ASN A 210 -18.77 6.15 11.42
N PHE A 211 -18.33 6.97 12.38
CA PHE A 211 -19.12 8.12 12.86
C PHE A 211 -18.64 9.47 12.34
N GLU A 212 -17.40 9.60 11.86
CA GLU A 212 -16.85 10.87 11.36
C GLU A 212 -16.42 10.74 9.90
N ALA A 213 -15.57 9.76 9.58
CA ALA A 213 -14.88 9.75 8.30
C ALA A 213 -15.76 9.33 7.13
N LEU A 214 -16.47 8.21 7.24
CA LEU A 214 -17.38 7.72 6.20
C LEU A 214 -18.55 8.68 5.96
N PRO A 215 -19.22 9.25 6.99
CA PRO A 215 -20.23 10.29 6.77
C PRO A 215 -19.68 11.51 6.00
N LYS A 216 -18.44 11.93 6.29
CA LYS A 216 -17.80 13.03 5.56
C LYS A 216 -17.51 12.66 4.10
N CYS A 217 -17.04 11.44 3.84
CA CYS A 217 -16.85 10.93 2.48
C CYS A 217 -18.17 10.92 1.70
N ASP A 218 -19.25 10.44 2.31
CA ASP A 218 -20.58 10.39 1.70
C ASP A 218 -21.12 11.80 1.41
N GLN A 219 -20.95 12.76 2.32
CA GLN A 219 -21.30 14.16 2.11
C GLN A 219 -20.57 14.74 0.88
N ILE A 220 -19.26 14.50 0.77
CA ILE A 220 -18.46 14.96 -0.37
C ILE A 220 -18.93 14.30 -1.66
N ALA A 221 -19.12 12.98 -1.67
CA ALA A 221 -19.58 12.26 -2.86
C ALA A 221 -20.93 12.80 -3.36
N ARG A 222 -21.91 12.96 -2.46
CA ARG A 222 -23.25 13.49 -2.82
C ARG A 222 -23.21 14.93 -3.33
N LYS A 223 -22.35 15.76 -2.74
CA LYS A 223 -22.15 17.17 -3.17
C LYS A 223 -21.79 17.27 -4.66
N TYR A 224 -20.94 16.39 -5.18
CA TYR A 224 -20.44 16.48 -6.56
C TYR A 224 -21.13 15.52 -7.55
N LEU A 225 -21.54 14.34 -7.10
CA LEU A 225 -22.06 13.28 -7.97
C LEU A 225 -23.60 13.15 -7.93
N GLY A 226 -24.24 13.81 -6.95
CA GLY A 226 -25.69 13.82 -6.74
C GLY A 226 -26.15 12.86 -5.64
N ASN A 227 -27.45 12.92 -5.30
CA ASN A 227 -28.03 12.17 -4.18
C ASN A 227 -28.45 10.73 -4.54
N ASP A 228 -28.52 10.36 -5.82
CA ASP A 228 -28.85 9.00 -6.28
C ASP A 228 -27.62 8.07 -6.17
N LEU A 229 -27.14 7.87 -4.94
CA LEU A 229 -25.99 7.04 -4.61
C LEU A 229 -26.27 6.21 -3.36
N PRO A 230 -25.86 4.92 -3.30
CA PRO A 230 -25.78 4.18 -2.05
C PRO A 230 -24.86 4.88 -1.04
N TYR A 231 -24.96 4.53 0.23
CA TYR A 231 -24.04 5.06 1.23
C TYR A 231 -22.60 4.63 0.92
N ILE A 232 -21.62 5.50 1.19
CA ILE A 232 -20.23 5.29 0.77
C ILE A 232 -19.62 3.96 1.28
N GLN A 233 -20.03 3.50 2.46
CA GLN A 233 -19.56 2.24 3.02
C GLN A 233 -20.10 1.02 2.26
N ASP A 234 -21.33 1.10 1.74
CA ASP A 234 -21.91 0.03 0.91
C ASP A 234 -21.24 -0.02 -0.45
N ILE A 235 -20.81 1.15 -0.98
CA ILE A 235 -20.01 1.23 -2.19
C ILE A 235 -18.65 0.56 -1.94
N GLU A 236 -17.95 0.91 -0.85
CA GLU A 236 -16.66 0.30 -0.51
C GLU A 236 -16.78 -1.23 -0.32
N LYS A 237 -17.82 -1.69 0.39
CA LYS A 237 -18.09 -3.12 0.56
C LYS A 237 -18.34 -3.81 -0.78
N ASN A 238 -18.94 -3.17 -1.77
CA ASN A 238 -19.22 -3.77 -3.08
C ASN A 238 -18.01 -3.82 -4.03
N MET A 239 -16.78 -3.55 -3.54
CA MET A 239 -15.55 -3.71 -4.30
C MET A 239 -15.42 -5.13 -4.87
N SER A 240 -15.12 -5.24 -6.17
CA SER A 240 -15.02 -6.55 -6.84
C SER A 240 -13.70 -7.26 -6.53
N LEU A 241 -12.59 -6.54 -6.59
CA LEU A 241 -11.28 -7.04 -6.20
C LEU A 241 -10.49 -5.96 -5.48
N LEU A 242 -9.62 -6.39 -4.58
CA LEU A 242 -8.58 -5.57 -4.00
C LEU A 242 -7.22 -6.11 -4.47
N LEU A 243 -6.52 -5.32 -5.28
CA LEU A 243 -5.18 -5.62 -5.76
C LEU A 243 -4.16 -4.91 -4.85
N LEU A 244 -3.23 -5.67 -4.28
CA LEU A 244 -2.25 -5.16 -3.31
C LEU A 244 -0.82 -5.47 -3.76
N THR A 245 0.11 -4.53 -3.65
CA THR A 245 1.54 -4.82 -3.84
C THR A 245 2.19 -5.52 -2.64
N THR A 246 1.40 -5.89 -1.64
CA THR A 246 1.87 -6.59 -0.44
C THR A 246 2.47 -7.95 -0.80
N ASN A 247 3.66 -8.21 -0.27
CA ASN A 247 4.39 -9.46 -0.42
C ASN A 247 4.64 -10.09 0.98
N PRO A 248 4.77 -11.42 1.06
CA PRO A 248 4.94 -12.13 2.33
C PRO A 248 6.30 -11.87 3.02
N ILE A 249 7.26 -11.27 2.31
CA ILE A 249 8.56 -10.90 2.88
C ILE A 249 8.39 -9.67 3.78
N LEU A 250 7.71 -8.63 3.29
CA LEU A 250 7.56 -7.33 3.96
C LEU A 250 6.31 -7.19 4.83
N TYR A 251 5.29 -8.03 4.60
CA TYR A 251 4.01 -8.00 5.30
C TYR A 251 3.74 -9.33 6.00
N GLU A 252 3.09 -9.27 7.16
CA GLU A 252 2.65 -10.47 7.84
C GLU A 252 1.66 -11.25 6.96
N PRO A 253 1.82 -12.59 6.85
CA PRO A 253 0.83 -13.42 6.19
C PRO A 253 -0.57 -13.18 6.75
N ARG A 254 -1.54 -12.99 5.85
CA ARG A 254 -2.95 -12.74 6.19
C ARG A 254 -3.85 -13.81 5.58
N PRO A 255 -4.90 -14.23 6.30
CA PRO A 255 -5.96 -15.06 5.74
C PRO A 255 -6.84 -14.23 4.81
N ASN A 256 -6.29 -13.92 3.62
CA ASN A 256 -6.98 -13.14 2.60
C ASN A 256 -8.15 -13.95 2.01
N VAL A 257 -9.28 -13.26 1.81
CA VAL A 257 -10.39 -13.79 1.02
C VAL A 257 -10.00 -13.88 -0.46
N PRO A 258 -10.70 -14.69 -1.30
CA PRO A 258 -10.35 -14.89 -2.70
C PRO A 258 -10.32 -13.62 -3.56
N THR A 259 -10.99 -12.56 -3.14
CA THR A 259 -11.05 -11.27 -3.85
C THR A 259 -9.90 -10.32 -3.51
N VAL A 260 -8.95 -10.73 -2.66
CA VAL A 260 -7.73 -9.96 -2.38
C VAL A 260 -6.55 -10.63 -3.08
N ILE A 261 -5.99 -9.97 -4.09
CA ILE A 261 -4.95 -10.52 -4.96
C ILE A 261 -3.65 -9.73 -4.81
N SER A 262 -2.54 -10.43 -4.61
CA SER A 262 -1.21 -9.81 -4.60
C SER A 262 -0.69 -9.52 -6.01
N MET A 263 -0.14 -8.32 -6.20
CA MET A 263 0.48 -7.81 -7.43
C MET A 263 1.91 -7.32 -7.15
N GLU A 264 2.88 -8.21 -7.26
CA GLU A 264 4.26 -7.89 -6.87
C GLU A 264 5.05 -7.19 -7.98
N GLN A 265 5.91 -6.23 -7.61
CA GLN A 265 6.94 -5.65 -8.49
C GLN A 265 6.41 -5.01 -9.79
N MET A 266 5.21 -4.42 -9.76
CA MET A 266 4.57 -3.82 -10.95
C MET A 266 5.43 -2.73 -11.62
N HIS A 267 6.26 -2.03 -10.85
CA HIS A 267 7.10 -0.94 -11.33
C HIS A 267 8.51 -1.38 -11.77
N ILE A 268 8.87 -2.66 -11.61
CA ILE A 268 10.21 -3.14 -11.98
C ILE A 268 10.31 -3.28 -13.50
N LYS A 269 11.29 -2.58 -14.09
CA LYS A 269 11.50 -2.49 -15.54
C LYS A 269 12.77 -3.23 -15.97
N PRO A 270 12.90 -3.61 -17.26
CA PRO A 270 14.17 -4.05 -17.81
C PRO A 270 15.25 -2.97 -17.65
N VAL A 271 16.49 -3.38 -17.41
CA VAL A 271 17.63 -2.49 -17.21
C VAL A 271 17.93 -1.73 -18.51
N LYS A 272 18.10 -0.41 -18.40
CA LYS A 272 18.50 0.48 -19.48
C LYS A 272 19.94 0.97 -19.29
N PRO A 273 20.64 1.36 -20.38
CA PRO A 273 21.95 1.98 -20.26
C PRO A 273 21.90 3.26 -19.44
N LEU A 274 22.85 3.41 -18.51
CA LEU A 274 23.01 4.63 -17.72
C LEU A 274 23.47 5.82 -18.57
N PRO A 275 23.08 7.05 -18.20
CA PRO A 275 23.71 8.27 -18.69
C PRO A 275 25.24 8.22 -18.60
N LYS A 276 25.93 8.83 -19.57
CA LYS A 276 27.40 8.69 -19.75
C LYS A 276 28.20 9.07 -18.50
N ASP A 277 27.81 10.15 -17.85
CA ASP A 277 28.40 10.67 -16.62
C ASP A 277 28.25 9.71 -15.44
N LEU A 278 27.03 9.19 -15.21
CA LEU A 278 26.75 8.21 -14.16
C LEU A 278 27.49 6.90 -14.43
N LYS A 279 27.49 6.44 -15.68
CA LYS A 279 28.20 5.23 -16.09
C LYS A 279 29.70 5.38 -15.83
N GLN A 280 30.32 6.47 -16.27
CA GLN A 280 31.75 6.72 -16.05
C GLN A 280 32.11 6.78 -14.56
N PHE A 281 31.26 7.43 -13.75
CA PHE A 281 31.45 7.52 -12.32
C PHE A 281 31.43 6.14 -11.64
N LEU A 282 30.45 5.30 -11.98
CA LEU A 282 30.29 3.96 -11.40
C LEU A 282 31.31 2.95 -11.95
N ASP A 283 31.66 3.00 -13.24
CA ASP A 283 32.70 2.15 -13.85
C ASP A 283 34.07 2.34 -13.19
N SER A 284 34.34 3.58 -12.74
CA SER A 284 35.59 3.94 -12.06
C SER A 284 35.58 3.68 -10.54
N ALA A 285 34.51 3.10 -10.00
CA ALA A 285 34.40 2.70 -8.59
C ALA A 285 35.01 1.30 -8.35
N LYS A 286 36.35 1.20 -8.36
CA LYS A 286 37.08 -0.09 -8.28
C LYS A 286 36.83 -0.82 -6.96
N GLU A 287 36.75 -0.07 -5.87
CA GLU A 287 36.49 -0.55 -4.51
C GLU A 287 34.98 -0.80 -4.28
N GLY A 288 34.13 -0.34 -5.20
CA GLY A 288 32.68 -0.37 -5.09
C GLY A 288 32.06 1.01 -4.87
N ALA A 289 30.74 1.07 -5.02
CA ALA A 289 29.94 2.26 -4.90
C ALA A 289 28.80 2.08 -3.89
N VAL A 290 28.55 3.12 -3.11
CA VAL A 290 27.36 3.32 -2.29
C VAL A 290 26.38 4.16 -3.10
N TYR A 291 25.14 3.70 -3.23
CA TYR A 291 24.05 4.54 -3.72
C TYR A 291 23.26 5.05 -2.52
N PHE A 292 23.01 6.37 -2.43
CA PHE A 292 22.24 7.02 -1.37
C PHE A 292 21.04 7.75 -1.98
N SER A 293 19.83 7.43 -1.51
CA SER A 293 18.61 8.13 -1.91
C SER A 293 17.56 8.04 -0.82
N LEU A 294 16.90 9.17 -0.54
CA LEU A 294 15.76 9.25 0.39
C LEU A 294 14.40 9.24 -0.33
N GLY A 295 14.40 8.89 -1.63
CA GLY A 295 13.19 8.76 -2.44
C GLY A 295 12.63 10.08 -2.97
N SER A 296 11.33 10.10 -3.29
CA SER A 296 10.66 11.26 -3.89
C SER A 296 10.12 12.26 -2.87
N ASN A 297 9.64 11.77 -1.72
CA ASN A 297 8.90 12.56 -0.75
C ASN A 297 9.79 13.14 0.35
N VAL A 298 10.79 12.37 0.79
CA VAL A 298 11.83 12.85 1.71
C VAL A 298 12.95 13.42 0.86
N LYS A 299 13.06 14.75 0.80
CA LYS A 299 14.10 15.43 0.02
C LYS A 299 15.38 15.53 0.84
N SER A 300 16.52 15.14 0.25
CA SER A 300 17.83 15.23 0.90
C SER A 300 18.20 16.66 1.28
N ILE A 301 17.74 17.66 0.52
CA ILE A 301 17.94 19.09 0.86
C ILE A 301 17.26 19.52 2.17
N ASN A 302 16.24 18.79 2.61
CA ASN A 302 15.42 19.13 3.78
C ASN A 302 15.84 18.39 5.06
N ILE A 303 16.86 17.53 5.00
CA ILE A 303 17.34 16.84 6.20
C ILE A 303 18.00 17.83 7.17
N PRO A 304 17.95 17.60 8.49
CA PRO A 304 18.60 18.47 9.46
C PRO A 304 20.08 18.66 9.18
N GLU A 305 20.60 19.87 9.36
CA GLU A 305 22.00 20.20 9.10
C GLU A 305 22.97 19.27 9.84
N LYS A 306 22.66 18.94 11.10
CA LYS A 306 23.42 17.99 11.92
C LYS A 306 23.56 16.63 11.23
N LEU A 307 22.46 16.10 10.68
CA LEU A 307 22.46 14.83 9.96
C LEU A 307 23.23 14.96 8.64
N ARG A 308 23.01 16.04 7.88
CA ARG A 308 23.76 16.29 6.63
C ARG A 308 25.27 16.32 6.86
N LYS A 309 25.73 17.03 7.89
CA LYS A 309 27.16 17.10 8.25
C LYS A 309 27.71 15.72 8.62
N LEU A 310 26.99 14.96 9.44
CA LEU A 310 27.36 13.60 9.80
C LEU A 310 27.51 12.69 8.56
N LEU A 311 26.54 12.73 7.64
CA LEU A 311 26.59 11.94 6.40
C LEU A 311 27.80 12.32 5.53
N ILE A 312 28.07 13.62 5.36
CA ILE A 312 29.22 14.13 4.60
C ILE A 312 30.54 13.63 5.21
N GLU A 313 30.71 13.77 6.52
CA GLU A 313 31.93 13.34 7.22
C GLU A 313 32.13 11.83 7.12
N ALA A 314 31.07 11.04 7.31
CA ALA A 314 31.15 9.59 7.18
C ALA A 314 31.48 9.17 5.74
N PHE A 315 30.84 9.77 4.73
CA PHE A 315 31.12 9.46 3.33
C PHE A 315 32.55 9.81 2.92
N ALA A 316 33.13 10.89 3.46
CA ALA A 316 34.50 11.28 3.17
C ALA A 316 35.54 10.24 3.66
N GLU A 317 35.20 9.47 4.71
CA GLU A 317 36.07 8.43 5.28
C GLU A 317 35.90 7.05 4.62
N LEU A 318 34.86 6.87 3.80
CA LEU A 318 34.64 5.59 3.13
C LEU A 318 35.64 5.39 1.97
N PRO A 319 36.14 4.16 1.77
CA PRO A 319 36.96 3.82 0.61
C PRO A 319 36.14 3.71 -0.70
N TYR A 320 34.82 3.88 -0.62
CA TYR A 320 33.88 3.70 -1.72
C TYR A 320 33.53 5.02 -2.40
N LYS A 321 33.16 4.95 -3.68
CA LYS A 321 32.47 6.07 -4.34
C LYS A 321 31.04 6.17 -3.84
N VAL A 322 30.51 7.39 -3.73
CA VAL A 322 29.14 7.62 -3.25
C VAL A 322 28.35 8.36 -4.31
N LEU A 323 27.26 7.75 -4.76
CA LEU A 323 26.29 8.38 -5.65
C LEU A 323 25.08 8.81 -4.81
N TRP A 324 24.84 10.12 -4.68
CA TRP A 324 23.80 10.68 -3.82
C TRP A 324 22.73 11.41 -4.64
N LYS A 325 21.48 10.94 -4.58
CA LYS A 325 20.31 11.69 -5.07
C LYS A 325 20.05 12.92 -4.20
N PHE A 326 20.38 14.11 -4.70
CA PHE A 326 20.34 15.39 -3.99
C PHE A 326 19.68 16.46 -4.86
N GLU A 327 18.65 17.13 -4.36
CA GLU A 327 17.76 17.97 -5.18
C GLU A 327 18.33 19.35 -5.58
N ASP A 328 19.60 19.62 -5.28
CA ASP A 328 20.33 20.85 -5.61
C ASP A 328 21.62 20.52 -6.40
N ASP A 329 22.14 21.49 -7.15
CA ASP A 329 23.43 21.38 -7.83
C ASP A 329 24.61 21.59 -6.88
N ASN A 330 24.37 22.18 -5.70
CA ASN A 330 25.39 22.44 -4.71
C ASN A 330 25.11 21.72 -3.39
N LEU A 331 26.00 20.80 -3.02
CA LEU A 331 26.06 20.20 -1.68
C LEU A 331 27.20 20.87 -0.90
N PRO A 332 26.91 21.73 0.10
CA PRO A 332 27.95 22.35 0.91
C PRO A 332 28.83 21.30 1.59
N GLY A 333 30.15 21.42 1.44
CA GLY A 333 31.10 20.47 2.02
C GLY A 333 31.18 19.12 1.29
N LYS A 334 30.71 19.01 0.04
CA LYS A 334 30.72 17.75 -0.73
C LYS A 334 32.12 17.11 -0.80
N PRO A 335 32.29 15.87 -0.31
CA PRO A 335 33.53 15.12 -0.43
C PRO A 335 33.93 14.81 -1.88
N LYS A 336 35.21 14.56 -2.12
CA LYS A 336 35.75 14.26 -3.47
C LYS A 336 35.20 12.95 -4.06
N ASN A 337 34.90 11.97 -3.22
CA ASN A 337 34.34 10.68 -3.62
C ASN A 337 32.81 10.69 -3.81
N VAL A 338 32.15 11.84 -3.59
CA VAL A 338 30.70 11.99 -3.72
C VAL A 338 30.32 12.65 -5.05
N PHE A 339 29.45 11.98 -5.81
CA PHE A 339 28.73 12.52 -6.97
C PHE A 339 27.28 12.77 -6.57
N ILE A 340 26.72 13.93 -6.94
CA ILE A 340 25.33 14.27 -6.68
C ILE A 340 24.55 14.38 -7.99
N GLY A 341 23.26 14.02 -7.94
CA GLY A 341 22.34 14.22 -9.06
C GLY A 341 20.93 14.48 -8.56
N LYS A 342 20.22 15.43 -9.19
CA LYS A 342 18.83 15.78 -8.84
C LYS A 342 17.86 14.63 -9.03
N TRP A 343 18.04 13.91 -10.13
CA TRP A 343 17.28 12.71 -10.45
C TRP A 343 18.23 11.62 -10.95
N ILE A 344 18.06 10.42 -10.43
CA ILE A 344 18.94 9.28 -10.72
C ILE A 344 18.06 8.11 -11.19
N PRO A 345 18.39 7.44 -12.31
CA PRO A 345 17.69 6.25 -12.77
C PRO A 345 17.97 5.07 -11.83
N GLN A 346 17.27 5.05 -10.69
CA GLN A 346 17.54 4.20 -9.53
C GLN A 346 17.63 2.70 -9.89
N GLN A 347 16.67 2.18 -10.66
CA GLN A 347 16.63 0.77 -11.04
C GLN A 347 17.86 0.33 -11.85
N ASP A 348 18.38 1.22 -12.69
CA ASP A 348 19.53 0.97 -13.56
C ASP A 348 20.84 1.12 -12.77
N VAL A 349 20.89 2.08 -11.84
CA VAL A 349 22.00 2.24 -10.89
C VAL A 349 22.13 1.02 -9.98
N LEU A 350 21.02 0.54 -9.41
CA LEU A 350 20.99 -0.65 -8.57
C LEU A 350 21.38 -1.92 -9.35
N ALA A 351 21.17 -1.94 -10.67
CA ALA A 351 21.62 -3.03 -11.52
C ALA A 351 23.14 -2.99 -11.85
N HIS A 352 23.83 -1.88 -11.54
CA HIS A 352 25.23 -1.72 -11.87
C HIS A 352 26.13 -2.59 -10.97
N PRO A 353 27.08 -3.38 -11.51
CA PRO A 353 27.85 -4.37 -10.74
C PRO A 353 28.75 -3.78 -9.63
N ASN A 354 29.10 -2.50 -9.76
CA ASN A 354 29.90 -1.80 -8.75
C ASN A 354 29.07 -1.24 -7.60
N VAL A 355 27.74 -1.14 -7.70
CA VAL A 355 26.91 -0.75 -6.56
C VAL A 355 26.85 -1.92 -5.57
N LYS A 356 27.33 -1.69 -4.35
CA LYS A 356 27.47 -2.73 -3.32
C LYS A 356 26.42 -2.64 -2.23
N VAL A 357 25.93 -1.43 -1.96
CA VAL A 357 24.92 -1.19 -0.94
C VAL A 357 24.06 0.00 -1.34
N PHE A 358 22.78 -0.09 -0.99
CA PHE A 358 21.83 1.01 -1.12
C PHE A 358 21.50 1.57 0.26
N VAL A 359 21.88 2.83 0.50
CA VAL A 359 21.46 3.58 1.66
C VAL A 359 20.15 4.29 1.33
N THR A 360 19.07 3.91 2.03
CA THR A 360 17.71 4.31 1.66
C THR A 360 16.87 4.72 2.86
N GLN A 361 15.86 5.56 2.62
CA GLN A 361 14.76 5.79 3.56
C GLN A 361 13.83 4.58 3.74
N CYS A 362 14.01 3.50 2.98
CA CYS A 362 13.19 2.29 3.03
C CYS A 362 11.74 2.45 2.54
N GLY A 363 11.51 3.32 1.55
CA GLY A 363 10.23 3.35 0.84
C GLY A 363 9.97 2.04 0.09
N LEU A 364 8.72 1.56 0.07
CA LEU A 364 8.34 0.25 -0.45
C LEU A 364 8.83 -0.03 -1.89
N GLN A 365 8.67 0.93 -2.80
CA GLN A 365 9.13 0.74 -4.19
C GLN A 365 10.66 0.68 -4.28
N SER A 366 11.37 1.48 -3.48
CA SER A 366 12.84 1.51 -3.47
C SER A 366 13.44 0.19 -2.96
N ILE A 367 12.84 -0.42 -1.94
CA ILE A 367 13.30 -1.72 -1.42
C ILE A 367 12.95 -2.86 -2.37
N GLU A 368 11.80 -2.78 -3.05
CA GLU A 368 11.44 -3.70 -4.15
C GLU A 368 12.49 -3.68 -5.25
N GLU A 369 12.93 -2.49 -5.65
CA GLU A 369 13.98 -2.32 -6.65
C GLU A 369 15.31 -2.90 -6.16
N ALA A 370 15.75 -2.60 -4.93
CA ALA A 370 17.00 -3.13 -4.40
C ALA A 370 16.99 -4.67 -4.29
N ILE A 371 15.89 -5.26 -3.83
CA ILE A 371 15.75 -6.71 -3.76
C ILE A 371 15.76 -7.32 -5.15
N SER A 372 14.99 -6.78 -6.10
CA SER A 372 15.00 -7.25 -7.50
C SER A 372 16.38 -7.21 -8.17
N ARG A 373 17.29 -6.34 -7.69
CA ARG A 373 18.67 -6.19 -8.19
C ARG A 373 19.71 -6.89 -7.32
N GLY A 374 19.32 -7.56 -6.23
CA GLY A 374 20.25 -8.26 -5.35
C GLY A 374 21.18 -7.33 -4.56
N VAL A 375 20.75 -6.10 -4.27
CA VAL A 375 21.55 -5.08 -3.58
C VAL A 375 21.11 -4.98 -2.10
N PRO A 376 21.99 -5.27 -1.14
CA PRO A 376 21.68 -5.10 0.28
C PRO A 376 21.61 -3.64 0.69
N MET A 377 21.01 -3.40 1.86
CA MET A 377 20.58 -2.05 2.25
C MET A 377 21.08 -1.63 3.62
N VAL A 378 21.32 -0.33 3.78
CA VAL A 378 21.34 0.35 5.08
C VAL A 378 20.14 1.30 5.09
N GLY A 379 19.22 1.07 6.03
CA GLY A 379 17.96 1.78 6.09
C GLY A 379 17.93 2.88 7.12
N MET A 380 17.33 4.02 6.77
CA MET A 380 17.18 5.18 7.62
C MET A 380 15.75 5.74 7.49
N PRO A 381 14.77 5.20 8.24
CA PRO A 381 13.36 5.56 8.07
C PRO A 381 13.06 6.97 8.60
N PHE A 382 12.16 7.69 7.93
CA PHE A 382 11.70 9.04 8.29
C PHE A 382 10.19 9.11 8.50
N ILE A 383 9.39 8.45 7.65
CA ILE A 383 7.93 8.59 7.65
C ILE A 383 7.20 7.29 7.26
N ALA A 384 5.91 7.23 7.58
CA ALA A 384 4.97 6.22 7.08
C ALA A 384 5.42 4.76 7.32
N ASP A 385 5.46 3.94 6.27
CA ASP A 385 5.75 2.51 6.30
C ASP A 385 7.23 2.16 6.44
N GLN A 386 8.12 3.15 6.35
CA GLN A 386 9.56 2.96 6.25
C GLN A 386 10.15 2.20 7.45
N THR A 387 9.72 2.53 8.67
CA THR A 387 10.18 1.86 9.90
C THR A 387 9.79 0.39 9.92
N ARG A 388 8.58 0.05 9.42
CA ARG A 388 8.15 -1.34 9.27
C ARG A 388 9.06 -2.07 8.30
N ASN A 389 9.28 -1.48 7.13
CA ASN A 389 10.02 -2.13 6.05
C ASN A 389 11.45 -2.44 6.48
N ILE A 390 12.15 -1.49 7.12
CA ILE A 390 13.54 -1.72 7.55
C ILE A 390 13.64 -2.75 8.68
N ARG A 391 12.70 -2.75 9.63
CA ARG A 391 12.65 -3.75 10.70
C ARG A 391 12.57 -5.15 10.10
N ARG A 392 11.65 -5.34 9.15
CA ARG A 392 11.44 -6.64 8.50
C ARG A 392 12.66 -7.10 7.70
N LEU A 393 13.29 -6.20 6.95
CA LEU A 393 14.53 -6.51 6.22
C LEU A 393 15.71 -6.83 7.15
N SER A 394 15.77 -6.19 8.32
CA SER A 394 16.80 -6.48 9.32
C SER A 394 16.58 -7.85 9.96
N GLU A 395 15.32 -8.24 10.24
CA GLU A 395 14.95 -9.57 10.73
C GLU A 395 15.30 -10.67 9.70
N GLU A 396 15.13 -10.41 8.41
CA GLU A 396 15.55 -11.31 7.33
C GLU A 396 17.08 -11.30 7.08
N GLY A 397 17.83 -10.47 7.81
CA GLY A 397 19.28 -10.33 7.67
C GLY A 397 19.72 -9.76 6.32
N ALA A 398 18.86 -8.97 5.67
CA ALA A 398 19.06 -8.37 4.35
C ALA A 398 19.44 -6.87 4.43
N ALA A 399 19.29 -6.26 5.60
CA ALA A 399 19.63 -4.85 5.83
C ALA A 399 20.06 -4.56 7.27
N ILE A 400 20.64 -3.38 7.50
CA ILE A 400 20.81 -2.79 8.83
C ILE A 400 19.95 -1.53 8.92
N GLY A 401 19.12 -1.42 9.96
CA GLY A 401 18.35 -0.22 10.26
C GLY A 401 19.08 0.75 11.19
N LEU A 402 19.02 2.04 10.88
CA LEU A 402 19.61 3.14 11.66
C LEU A 402 18.53 4.18 11.97
N ASP A 403 18.53 4.69 13.19
CA ASP A 403 17.67 5.80 13.59
C ASP A 403 18.34 7.13 13.22
N HIS A 404 17.73 7.85 12.27
CA HIS A 404 18.25 9.11 11.74
C HIS A 404 18.38 10.23 12.80
N THR A 405 17.71 10.09 13.94
CA THR A 405 17.71 11.10 15.01
C THR A 405 18.87 10.91 15.99
N THR A 406 19.31 9.67 16.20
CA THR A 406 20.29 9.28 17.23
C THR A 406 21.61 8.76 16.65
N VAL A 407 21.63 8.34 15.39
CA VAL A 407 22.80 7.76 14.73
C VAL A 407 24.03 8.66 14.83
N THR A 408 25.18 8.03 15.10
CA THR A 408 26.50 8.66 15.09
C THR A 408 27.22 8.43 13.76
N LYS A 409 28.24 9.25 13.47
CA LYS A 409 29.09 9.10 12.28
C LYS A 409 29.69 7.69 12.18
N GLU A 410 30.18 7.17 13.31
CA GLU A 410 30.82 5.85 13.36
C GLU A 410 29.82 4.72 13.16
N GLU A 411 28.63 4.78 13.78
CA GLU A 411 27.57 3.78 13.55
C GLU A 411 27.14 3.74 12.08
N PHE A 412 26.93 4.90 11.46
CA PHE A 412 26.55 4.99 10.04
C PHE A 412 27.64 4.42 9.12
N LYS A 413 28.90 4.81 9.33
CA LYS A 413 30.05 4.30 8.57
C LYS A 413 30.20 2.78 8.75
N ASN A 414 30.13 2.30 9.98
CA ASN A 414 30.31 0.88 10.30
C ASN A 414 29.17 0.04 9.72
N ALA A 415 27.92 0.52 9.73
CA ALA A 415 26.81 -0.18 9.09
C ALA A 415 27.02 -0.36 7.58
N ILE A 416 27.52 0.66 6.89
CA ILE A 416 27.85 0.56 5.46
C ILE A 416 28.95 -0.46 5.22
N ILE A 417 30.04 -0.40 6.01
CA ILE A 417 31.16 -1.32 5.88
C ILE A 417 30.72 -2.76 6.14
N GLU A 418 29.95 -2.99 7.22
CA GLU A 418 29.40 -4.30 7.59
C GLU A 418 28.52 -4.88 6.48
N VAL A 419 27.59 -4.10 5.93
CA VAL A 419 26.69 -4.58 4.86
C VAL A 419 27.46 -4.93 3.58
N ILE A 420 28.52 -4.20 3.26
CA ILE A 420 29.36 -4.48 2.09
C ILE A 420 30.27 -5.68 2.31
N SER A 421 30.89 -5.81 3.49
CA SER A 421 31.94 -6.80 3.76
C SER A 421 31.38 -8.17 4.18
N ASN A 422 30.20 -8.20 4.80
CA ASN A 422 29.57 -9.43 5.27
C ASN A 422 28.67 -10.04 4.18
N PRO A 423 29.02 -11.22 3.62
CA PRO A 423 28.28 -11.83 2.52
C PRO A 423 26.81 -12.16 2.88
N LYS A 424 26.50 -12.35 4.17
CA LYS A 424 25.15 -12.63 4.68
C LYS A 424 24.09 -11.70 4.10
N TYR A 425 24.35 -10.40 4.06
CA TYR A 425 23.35 -9.43 3.60
C TYR A 425 23.03 -9.62 2.11
N LYS A 426 24.07 -9.82 1.29
CA LYS A 426 23.90 -10.04 -0.15
C LYS A 426 23.25 -11.38 -0.45
N GLU A 427 23.61 -12.44 0.26
CA GLU A 427 23.01 -13.76 0.12
C GLU A 427 21.52 -13.75 0.50
N ASN A 428 21.18 -13.10 1.63
CA ASN A 428 19.79 -12.98 2.05
C ASN A 428 18.95 -12.15 1.07
N VAL A 429 19.47 -11.03 0.55
CA VAL A 429 18.73 -10.23 -0.44
C VAL A 429 18.48 -11.04 -1.71
N LYS A 430 19.45 -11.82 -2.19
CA LYS A 430 19.26 -12.71 -3.33
C LYS A 430 18.21 -13.78 -3.05
N ARG A 431 18.29 -14.45 -1.89
CA ARG A 431 17.28 -15.42 -1.45
C ARG A 431 15.88 -14.80 -1.44
N LEU A 432 15.74 -13.58 -0.92
CA LEU A 432 14.48 -12.85 -0.91
C LEU A 432 13.99 -12.52 -2.33
N ALA A 433 14.90 -12.12 -3.23
CA ALA A 433 14.57 -11.84 -4.62
C ALA A 433 14.01 -13.08 -5.33
N ASP A 434 14.64 -14.24 -5.11
CA ASP A 434 14.23 -15.51 -5.70
C ASP A 434 12.83 -15.91 -5.21
N ILE A 435 12.58 -15.84 -3.89
CA ILE A 435 11.27 -16.19 -3.29
C ILE A 435 10.15 -15.27 -3.79
N TRP A 436 10.44 -13.98 -3.95
CA TRP A 436 9.40 -12.98 -4.25
C TRP A 436 8.77 -13.20 -5.62
N VAL A 437 9.55 -13.58 -6.63
CA VAL A 437 9.04 -13.69 -8.01
C VAL A 437 8.70 -15.13 -8.42
N ASP A 438 8.85 -16.09 -7.50
CA ASP A 438 8.58 -17.51 -7.76
C ASP A 438 7.07 -17.80 -7.81
N HIS A 439 6.47 -17.44 -8.95
CA HIS A 439 5.06 -17.59 -9.23
C HIS A 439 4.83 -18.22 -10.62
N PRO A 440 3.72 -18.97 -10.80
CA PRO A 440 3.45 -19.64 -12.07
C PRO A 440 3.20 -18.69 -13.25
N LEU A 441 2.84 -17.43 -12.97
CA LEU A 441 2.60 -16.40 -13.98
C LEU A 441 3.30 -15.09 -13.59
N PRO A 442 3.85 -14.34 -14.57
CA PRO A 442 4.36 -13.00 -14.33
C PRO A 442 3.28 -12.10 -13.70
N SER A 443 3.67 -11.34 -12.67
CA SER A 443 2.73 -10.60 -11.81
C SER A 443 1.84 -9.61 -12.58
N LEU A 444 2.37 -8.94 -13.61
CA LEU A 444 1.58 -8.00 -14.43
C LEU A 444 0.52 -8.74 -15.24
N ASN A 445 0.87 -9.86 -15.88
CA ASN A 445 -0.08 -10.67 -16.64
C ASN A 445 -1.18 -11.25 -15.74
N ARG A 446 -0.82 -11.71 -14.54
CA ARG A 446 -1.78 -12.17 -13.53
C ARG A 446 -2.74 -11.05 -13.11
N THR A 447 -2.22 -9.85 -12.88
CA THR A 447 -3.00 -8.67 -12.51
C THR A 447 -4.01 -8.30 -13.60
N ILE A 448 -3.54 -8.21 -14.85
CA ILE A 448 -4.39 -7.88 -16.00
C ILE A 448 -5.46 -8.95 -16.23
N TRP A 449 -5.11 -10.22 -16.07
CA TRP A 449 -6.07 -11.32 -16.20
C TRP A 449 -7.23 -11.18 -15.20
N TRP A 450 -6.95 -10.80 -13.95
CA TRP A 450 -7.96 -10.55 -12.92
C TRP A 450 -8.80 -9.31 -13.22
N ILE A 451 -8.20 -8.25 -13.75
CA ILE A 451 -8.95 -7.06 -14.20
C ILE A 451 -9.92 -7.45 -15.32
N GLU A 452 -9.45 -8.17 -16.33
CA GLU A 452 -10.30 -8.67 -17.42
C GLU A 452 -11.33 -9.70 -16.92
N TYR A 453 -11.04 -10.45 -15.86
CA TYR A 453 -12.00 -11.35 -15.22
C TYR A 453 -13.20 -10.58 -14.68
N VAL A 454 -12.97 -9.48 -13.98
CA VAL A 454 -14.05 -8.61 -13.48
C VAL A 454 -14.87 -8.05 -14.64
N ILE A 455 -14.22 -7.64 -15.73
CA ILE A 455 -14.90 -7.15 -16.94
C ILE A 455 -15.80 -8.25 -17.53
N ARG A 456 -15.26 -9.46 -17.75
CA ARG A 456 -16.01 -10.59 -18.34
C ARG A 456 -17.22 -11.00 -17.50
N HIS A 457 -17.11 -10.91 -16.18
CA HIS A 457 -18.15 -11.39 -15.25
C HIS A 457 -18.99 -10.26 -14.62
N LYS A 458 -18.76 -9.00 -15.01
CA LYS A 458 -19.44 -7.81 -14.48
C LYS A 458 -19.38 -7.74 -12.95
N GLY A 459 -18.21 -8.05 -12.38
CA GLY A 459 -18.00 -8.17 -10.94
C GLY A 459 -17.59 -9.57 -10.49
N THR A 460 -17.57 -9.77 -9.18
CA THR A 460 -17.05 -10.99 -8.53
C THR A 460 -17.94 -11.48 -7.38
N LYS A 461 -19.26 -11.28 -7.50
CA LYS A 461 -20.22 -11.63 -6.42
C LYS A 461 -20.08 -13.08 -5.93
N HIS A 462 -19.71 -14.01 -6.81
CA HIS A 462 -19.48 -15.43 -6.49
C HIS A 462 -18.15 -15.73 -5.78
N LEU A 463 -17.21 -14.78 -5.71
CA LEU A 463 -15.95 -14.89 -4.95
C LEU A 463 -16.01 -14.12 -3.62
N ARG A 464 -17.06 -13.33 -3.41
CA ARG A 464 -17.22 -12.47 -2.24
C ARG A 464 -17.34 -13.30 -0.97
N SER A 465 -16.60 -12.89 0.08
CA SER A 465 -16.75 -13.49 1.39
C SER A 465 -18.02 -13.00 2.09
N PRO A 466 -18.85 -13.89 2.66
CA PRO A 466 -20.01 -13.49 3.45
C PRO A 466 -19.62 -12.70 4.71
N THR A 467 -18.38 -12.82 5.19
CA THR A 467 -17.87 -12.05 6.33
C THR A 467 -17.96 -10.54 6.15
N ALA A 468 -17.96 -10.05 4.90
CA ALA A 468 -18.10 -8.62 4.61
C ALA A 468 -19.50 -8.06 4.95
N ASP A 469 -20.51 -8.94 5.01
CA ASP A 469 -21.92 -8.58 5.18
C ASP A 469 -22.44 -8.89 6.59
N VAL A 470 -21.69 -9.69 7.37
CA VAL A 470 -22.04 -10.06 8.75
C VAL A 470 -21.66 -8.95 9.74
N SER A 471 -22.52 -8.70 10.73
CA SER A 471 -22.25 -7.73 11.79
C SER A 471 -21.12 -8.20 12.72
N TRP A 472 -20.42 -7.27 13.39
CA TRP A 472 -19.41 -7.65 14.38
C TRP A 472 -20.00 -8.48 15.54
N PHE A 473 -21.27 -8.27 15.84
CA PHE A 473 -22.01 -8.93 16.92
C PHE A 473 -22.23 -10.42 16.62
N GLU A 474 -22.66 -10.72 15.39
CA GLU A 474 -22.80 -12.10 14.89
C GLU A 474 -21.43 -12.74 14.62
N TYR A 475 -20.48 -11.99 14.04
CA TYR A 475 -19.14 -12.51 13.71
C TYR A 475 -18.38 -13.01 14.95
N LEU A 476 -18.52 -12.30 16.08
CA LEU A 476 -17.92 -12.69 17.36
C LEU A 476 -18.83 -13.60 18.20
N LEU A 477 -19.98 -14.03 17.66
CA LEU A 477 -20.98 -14.86 18.32
C LEU A 477 -21.44 -14.27 19.67
N VAL A 478 -21.52 -12.95 19.77
CA VAL A 478 -21.89 -12.26 21.03
C VAL A 478 -23.32 -12.60 21.41
N ASP A 479 -24.22 -12.68 20.43
CA ASP A 479 -25.58 -13.20 20.57
C ASP A 479 -25.60 -14.60 21.22
N VAL A 480 -24.83 -15.54 20.68
CA VAL A 480 -24.76 -16.92 21.17
C VAL A 480 -24.19 -16.96 22.59
N ILE A 481 -23.11 -16.21 22.84
CA ILE A 481 -22.48 -16.13 24.17
C ILE A 481 -23.48 -15.60 25.19
N LEU A 482 -24.25 -14.56 24.87
CA LEU A 482 -25.26 -14.01 25.77
C LEU A 482 -26.37 -15.03 26.07
N VAL A 483 -26.84 -15.79 25.08
CA VAL A 483 -27.82 -16.86 25.29
C VAL A 483 -27.27 -17.96 26.20
N LEU A 484 -26.02 -18.39 25.99
CA LEU A 484 -25.37 -19.40 26.84
C LEU A 484 -25.19 -18.91 28.29
N LEU A 485 -24.77 -17.65 28.48
CA LEU A 485 -24.62 -17.05 29.81
C LEU A 485 -25.97 -16.95 30.53
N LEU A 486 -27.05 -16.59 29.83
CA LEU A 486 -28.40 -16.59 30.39
C LEU A 486 -28.85 -17.99 30.79
N ALA A 487 -28.60 -19.02 29.96
CA ALA A 487 -28.93 -20.41 30.28
C ALA A 487 -28.18 -20.91 31.52
N ILE A 488 -26.85 -20.67 31.59
CA ILE A 488 -26.04 -21.03 32.76
C ILE A 488 -26.53 -20.30 34.01
N SER A 489 -26.84 -19.01 33.89
CA SER A 489 -27.36 -18.20 35.01
C SER A 489 -28.70 -18.73 35.51
N LEU A 490 -29.58 -19.18 34.61
CA LEU A 490 -30.85 -19.81 34.96
C LEU A 490 -30.65 -21.14 35.70
N VAL A 491 -29.72 -21.99 35.23
CA VAL A 491 -29.37 -23.25 35.92
C VAL A 491 -28.84 -22.99 37.32
N ILE A 492 -27.88 -22.06 37.47
CA ILE A 492 -27.33 -21.66 38.77
C ILE A 492 -28.44 -21.12 39.69
N PHE A 493 -29.34 -20.29 39.16
CA PHE A 493 -30.46 -19.75 39.92
C PHE A 493 -31.43 -20.84 40.39
N VAL A 494 -31.78 -21.79 39.53
CA VAL A 494 -32.63 -22.95 39.88
C VAL A 494 -31.96 -23.80 40.95
N LEU A 495 -30.67 -24.13 40.79
CA LEU A 495 -29.89 -24.87 41.79
C LEU A 495 -29.86 -24.13 43.14
N TYR A 496 -29.61 -22.82 43.13
CA TYR A 496 -29.65 -21.98 44.33
C TYR A 496 -31.03 -22.03 45.00
N LYS A 497 -32.12 -21.89 44.24
CA LYS A 497 -33.49 -21.97 44.77
C LYS A 497 -33.80 -23.34 45.35
N THR A 498 -33.40 -24.41 44.67
CA THR A 498 -33.58 -25.79 45.13
C THR A 498 -32.79 -26.06 46.41
N VAL A 499 -31.51 -25.69 46.47
CA VAL A 499 -30.69 -25.84 47.68
C VAL A 499 -31.27 -25.02 48.83
N LYS A 500 -31.65 -23.76 48.59
CA LYS A 500 -32.32 -22.92 49.61
C LYS A 500 -33.62 -23.55 50.09
N PHE A 501 -34.42 -24.11 49.19
CA PHE A 501 -35.65 -24.82 49.53
C PHE A 501 -35.38 -26.07 50.37
N ILE A 502 -34.40 -26.88 50.01
CA ILE A 502 -33.99 -28.07 50.77
C ILE A 502 -33.49 -27.67 52.16
N LEU A 503 -32.60 -26.68 52.26
CA LEU A 503 -32.06 -26.19 53.53
C LEU A 503 -33.14 -25.58 54.43
N THR A 504 -34.08 -24.80 53.88
CA THR A 504 -35.21 -24.27 54.68
C THR A 504 -36.14 -25.37 55.17
N ARG A 505 -36.32 -26.47 54.43
CA ARG A 505 -37.08 -27.64 54.89
C ARG A 505 -36.35 -28.46 55.94
N ILE A 506 -35.04 -28.66 55.80
CA ILE A 506 -34.22 -29.42 56.75
C ILE A 506 -34.00 -28.62 58.05
N CYS A 507 -33.63 -27.34 57.95
CA CYS A 507 -33.33 -26.50 59.12
C CYS A 507 -34.58 -25.84 59.73
N GLY A 508 -35.67 -25.66 58.97
CA GLY A 508 -36.94 -25.09 59.46
C GLY A 508 -37.85 -26.07 60.22
N GLY A 509 -37.48 -27.36 60.27
CA GLY A 509 -38.18 -28.38 61.06
C GLY A 509 -37.91 -28.32 62.58
N ALA A 510 -36.94 -27.52 63.02
CA ALA A 510 -36.63 -27.33 64.44
C ALA A 510 -37.49 -26.22 65.08
N LYS A 511 -38.82 -26.37 65.09
CA LYS A 511 -39.63 -25.70 66.13
C LYS A 511 -39.53 -26.56 67.39
N ILE A 512 -38.65 -26.14 68.30
CA ILE A 512 -38.56 -26.65 69.66
C ILE A 512 -39.96 -26.57 70.29
N LYS A 513 -40.58 -27.72 70.59
CA LYS A 513 -41.71 -27.77 71.53
C LYS A 513 -41.16 -27.38 72.90
N GLN A 514 -41.42 -26.15 73.33
CA GLN A 514 -41.35 -25.80 74.75
C GLN A 514 -42.53 -26.49 75.43
N ASN A 515 -42.23 -27.51 76.23
CA ASN A 515 -43.10 -28.00 77.30
C ASN A 515 -42.86 -27.15 78.54
#